data_AF-L8M9A7-F1
#
_entry.id   AF-L8M9A7-F1
#
_cell.length_a   1.000
_cell.length_b   1.000
_cell.length_c   1.000
_cell.angle_alpha   90.00
_cell.angle_beta   90.00
_cell.angle_gamma   90.00
#
_symmetry.space_group_name_H-M   'P 1'
#
loop_
_entity.id
_entity.type
_entity.pdbx_description
1 polymer ?
#
loop_
_entity_poly.entity_id
_entity_poly.type
_entity_poly.pdbx_seq_one_letter_code
_entity_poly.pdbx_strand_id
1 'polypeptide(L)'
;MELKSLIRDIPDFPKPGIVFRDVTTLLNNPQGLRHSIDTLAEKCQEQELVPDYIVGMESRGFIFGTPLAYKLNAGFVPARKPGKLPADVHSVEYELEYGTDKLEIHQDAVVPGSKVLIVDDLIATGGTAKATAELLDKCGVEVLGFLFVIELVALGGRAKLPDLPIISLVEY
;
A
#
# COMPACT_ATOMS: atom_id res chain seq x y z
N MET A 1 -18.51 6.99 7.66
CA MET A 1 -18.28 6.45 9.02
C MET A 1 -16.92 6.96 9.48
N GLU A 2 -16.74 7.29 10.75
CA GLU A 2 -15.46 7.83 11.23
C GLU A 2 -14.43 6.71 11.43
N LEU A 3 -13.67 6.37 10.38
CA LEU A 3 -12.64 5.32 10.41
C LEU A 3 -11.57 5.58 11.48
N LYS A 4 -11.22 6.85 11.71
CA LYS A 4 -10.25 7.28 12.73
C LYS A 4 -10.62 6.79 14.13
N SER A 5 -11.91 6.66 14.45
CA SER A 5 -12.38 6.16 15.75
C SER A 5 -12.18 4.66 15.95
N LEU A 6 -11.92 3.91 14.88
CA LEU A 6 -11.70 2.46 14.90
C LEU A 6 -10.22 2.08 14.86
N ILE A 7 -9.32 3.06 14.70
CA ILE A 7 -7.87 2.85 14.72
C ILE A 7 -7.37 3.14 16.12
N ARG A 8 -6.70 2.16 16.74
CA ARG A 8 -6.18 2.29 18.11
C ARG A 8 -4.82 2.97 18.10
N ASP A 9 -4.64 3.92 19.01
CA ASP A 9 -3.34 4.52 19.27
C ASP A 9 -2.57 3.70 20.32
N ILE A 10 -1.36 3.28 19.98
CA ILE A 10 -0.44 2.61 20.90
C ILE A 10 0.78 3.51 21.11
N PRO A 11 0.92 4.17 22.27
CA PRO A 11 2.09 5.00 22.56
C PRO A 11 3.34 4.14 22.75
N ASP A 12 4.49 4.76 22.47
CA ASP A 12 5.84 4.23 22.68
C ASP A 12 6.14 2.90 21.95
N PHE A 13 5.54 2.69 20.78
CA PHE A 13 5.79 1.53 19.92
C PHE A 13 6.17 1.96 18.49
N PRO A 14 7.18 1.33 17.85
CA PRO A 14 8.02 0.25 18.38
C PRO A 14 9.14 0.74 19.31
N LYS A 15 9.25 2.05 19.53
CA LYS A 15 10.24 2.71 20.38
C LYS A 15 9.58 3.90 21.11
N PRO A 16 10.16 4.37 22.23
CA PRO A 16 9.67 5.55 22.94
C PRO A 16 9.52 6.78 22.03
N GLY A 17 8.43 7.53 22.22
CA GLY A 17 8.10 8.74 21.46
C GLY A 17 7.31 8.53 20.18
N ILE A 18 7.06 7.28 19.76
CA ILE A 18 6.26 6.95 18.57
C ILE A 18 4.85 6.51 18.99
N VAL A 19 3.82 7.10 18.37
CA VAL A 19 2.43 6.61 18.49
C VAL A 19 2.13 5.72 17.28
N PHE A 20 2.06 4.42 17.51
CA PHE A 20 1.72 3.45 16.47
C PHE A 20 0.21 3.46 16.23
N ARG A 21 -0.18 3.54 14.95
CA ARG A 21 -1.57 3.49 14.50
C ARG A 21 -1.95 2.06 14.19
N ASP A 22 -2.61 1.41 15.14
CA ASP A 22 -2.96 0.00 15.06
C ASP A 22 -4.30 -0.20 14.32
N VAL A 23 -4.22 -0.69 13.08
CA VAL A 23 -5.37 -1.00 12.23
C VAL A 23 -6.10 -2.28 12.63
N THR A 24 -5.59 -3.10 13.56
CA THR A 24 -6.23 -4.38 13.89
C THR A 24 -7.63 -4.21 14.50
N THR A 25 -7.89 -3.12 15.23
CA THR A 25 -9.22 -2.80 15.75
C THR A 25 -10.21 -2.38 14.64
N LEU A 26 -9.71 -1.73 13.59
CA LEU A 26 -10.48 -1.43 12.38
C LEU A 26 -10.81 -2.71 11.62
N LEU A 27 -9.82 -3.59 11.45
CA LEU A 27 -9.97 -4.87 10.76
C LEU A 27 -10.95 -5.82 11.48
N ASN A 28 -10.91 -5.86 12.82
CA ASN A 28 -11.81 -6.68 13.63
C ASN A 28 -13.23 -6.10 13.72
N ASN A 29 -13.48 -4.90 13.20
CA ASN A 29 -14.82 -4.35 13.06
C ASN A 29 -15.39 -4.70 11.67
N PRO A 30 -16.46 -5.51 11.55
CA PRO A 30 -17.00 -5.94 10.26
C PRO A 30 -17.42 -4.79 9.34
N GLN A 31 -17.94 -3.69 9.93
CA GLN A 31 -18.32 -2.51 9.17
C GLN A 31 -17.10 -1.65 8.82
N GLY A 32 -16.12 -1.56 9.73
CA GLY A 32 -14.87 -0.83 9.50
C GLY A 32 -14.07 -1.39 8.33
N LEU A 33 -13.86 -2.71 8.30
CA LEU A 33 -13.19 -3.37 7.18
C LEU A 33 -13.95 -3.14 5.86
N ARG A 34 -15.26 -3.42 5.84
CA ARG A 34 -16.09 -3.23 4.63
C ARG A 34 -16.05 -1.79 4.14
N HIS A 35 -16.27 -0.82 5.04
CA HIS A 35 -16.27 0.59 4.70
C HIS A 35 -14.92 1.05 4.13
N SER A 36 -13.80 0.56 4.69
CA SER A 36 -12.46 0.89 4.18
C SER A 36 -12.28 0.44 2.73
N ILE A 37 -12.65 -0.80 2.40
CA ILE A 37 -12.55 -1.32 1.04
C ILE A 37 -13.53 -0.63 0.09
N ASP A 38 -14.76 -0.40 0.54
CA ASP A 38 -15.79 0.26 -0.25
C ASP A 38 -15.37 1.67 -0.63
N THR A 39 -14.89 2.45 0.35
CA THR A 39 -14.46 3.83 0.13
C THR A 39 -13.19 3.92 -0.71
N LEU A 40 -12.22 3.00 -0.60
CA LEU A 40 -11.08 2.96 -1.52
C LEU A 40 -11.53 2.73 -2.96
N ALA A 41 -12.44 1.77 -3.18
CA ALA A 41 -12.95 1.48 -4.52
C ALA A 41 -13.77 2.64 -5.10
N GLU A 42 -14.61 3.29 -4.29
CA GLU A 42 -15.36 4.50 -4.68
C GLU A 42 -14.40 5.62 -5.11
N LYS A 43 -13.35 5.89 -4.33
CA LYS A 43 -12.35 6.89 -4.67
C LYS A 43 -11.56 6.57 -5.95
N CYS A 44 -11.28 5.29 -6.21
CA CYS A 44 -10.73 4.89 -7.51
C CYS A 44 -11.67 5.23 -8.65
N GLN A 45 -12.97 4.95 -8.51
CA GLN A 45 -13.98 5.23 -9.53
C GLN A 45 -14.14 6.74 -9.76
N GLU A 46 -14.20 7.54 -8.69
CA GLU A 46 -14.29 9.01 -8.75
C GLU A 46 -13.11 9.65 -9.49
N GLN A 47 -11.92 9.03 -9.40
CA GLN A 47 -10.70 9.49 -10.06
C GLN A 47 -10.39 8.73 -11.36
N GLU A 48 -11.32 7.92 -11.85
CA GLU A 48 -11.18 7.12 -13.08
C GLU A 48 -9.94 6.20 -13.10
N LEU A 49 -9.53 5.73 -11.91
CA LEU A 49 -8.41 4.80 -11.73
C LEU A 49 -8.88 3.36 -11.97
N VAL A 50 -8.67 2.86 -13.18
CA VAL A 50 -9.05 1.50 -13.60
C VAL A 50 -7.81 0.61 -13.72
N PRO A 51 -7.45 -0.16 -12.68
CA PRO A 51 -6.28 -1.04 -12.70
C PRO A 51 -6.58 -2.41 -13.33
N ASP A 52 -5.58 -3.00 -13.97
CA ASP A 52 -5.54 -4.44 -14.28
C ASP A 52 -5.10 -5.25 -13.06
N TYR A 53 -4.21 -4.69 -12.23
CA TYR A 53 -3.70 -5.32 -11.01
C TYR A 53 -3.62 -4.37 -9.81
N ILE A 54 -3.88 -4.91 -8.62
CA ILE A 54 -3.51 -4.28 -7.34
C ILE A 54 -2.22 -4.91 -6.85
N VAL A 55 -1.23 -4.08 -6.54
CA VAL A 55 0.04 -4.50 -5.95
C VAL A 55 -0.01 -4.18 -4.46
N GLY A 56 -0.12 -5.21 -3.62
CA GLY A 56 -0.13 -5.05 -2.16
C GLY A 56 1.27 -5.22 -1.59
N MET A 57 1.65 -4.37 -0.63
CA MET A 57 2.94 -4.47 0.07
C MET A 57 2.84 -5.37 1.31
N GLU A 58 3.85 -6.22 1.53
CA GLU A 58 3.82 -7.18 2.63
C GLU A 58 3.86 -6.51 4.02
N SER A 59 3.03 -6.92 4.98
CA SER A 59 1.90 -7.87 4.89
C SER A 59 0.55 -7.17 4.90
N ARG A 60 0.47 -5.93 5.39
CA ARG A 60 -0.80 -5.26 5.67
C ARG A 60 -1.44 -4.70 4.40
N GLY A 61 -0.64 -4.32 3.40
CA GLY A 61 -1.12 -4.07 2.06
C GLY A 61 -1.82 -5.27 1.41
N PHE A 62 -1.55 -6.51 1.83
CA PHE A 62 -2.31 -7.67 1.32
C PHE A 62 -3.74 -7.70 1.87
N ILE A 63 -3.91 -7.28 3.13
CA ILE A 63 -5.19 -7.32 3.85
C ILE A 63 -6.19 -6.37 3.19
N PHE A 64 -5.72 -5.20 2.72
CA PHE A 64 -6.55 -4.22 2.02
C PHE A 64 -6.53 -4.42 0.50
N GLY A 65 -5.38 -4.77 -0.07
CA GLY A 65 -5.19 -4.90 -1.52
C GLY A 65 -5.95 -6.08 -2.13
N THR A 66 -5.98 -7.24 -1.49
CA THR A 66 -6.68 -8.42 -2.02
C THR A 66 -8.20 -8.20 -2.16
N PRO A 67 -8.94 -7.77 -1.12
CA PRO A 67 -10.37 -7.50 -1.26
C PRO A 67 -10.66 -6.29 -2.16
N LEU A 68 -9.75 -5.31 -2.25
CA LEU A 68 -9.89 -4.21 -3.19
C LEU A 68 -9.76 -4.70 -4.65
N ALA A 69 -8.78 -5.55 -4.94
CA ALA A 69 -8.61 -6.17 -6.26
C ALA A 69 -9.87 -6.92 -6.67
N TYR A 70 -10.42 -7.74 -5.75
CA TYR A 70 -11.69 -8.43 -5.95
C TYR A 70 -12.83 -7.46 -6.28
N LYS A 71 -12.96 -6.36 -5.52
CA LYS A 71 -14.04 -5.39 -5.70
C LYS A 71 -13.91 -4.60 -7.01
N LEU A 72 -12.69 -4.32 -7.46
CA LEU A 72 -12.40 -3.61 -8.72
C LEU A 72 -12.29 -4.54 -9.93
N ASN A 73 -12.49 -5.85 -9.76
CA ASN A 73 -12.32 -6.87 -10.80
C ASN A 73 -10.91 -6.85 -11.44
N ALA A 74 -9.89 -6.66 -10.60
CA ALA A 74 -8.47 -6.66 -10.96
C ALA A 74 -7.75 -7.89 -10.40
N GLY A 75 -6.59 -8.22 -10.95
CA GLY A 75 -5.67 -9.19 -10.37
C GLY A 75 -5.00 -8.66 -9.09
N PHE A 76 -4.38 -9.54 -8.30
CA PHE A 76 -3.60 -9.15 -7.13
C PHE A 76 -2.16 -9.68 -7.24
N VAL A 77 -1.20 -8.82 -6.94
CA VAL A 77 0.24 -9.12 -6.99
C VAL A 77 0.89 -8.79 -5.64
N PRO A 78 1.55 -9.75 -4.98
CA PRO A 78 2.23 -9.50 -3.72
C PRO A 78 3.64 -8.95 -3.93
N ALA A 79 3.93 -7.76 -3.38
CA ALA A 79 5.29 -7.28 -3.17
C ALA A 79 5.79 -7.76 -1.81
N ARG A 80 6.89 -8.52 -1.78
CA ARG A 80 7.34 -9.28 -0.59
C ARG A 80 8.73 -8.92 -0.14
N LYS A 81 9.03 -9.23 1.13
CA LYS A 81 10.40 -9.26 1.62
C LYS A 81 11.23 -10.35 0.94
N PRO A 82 12.57 -10.25 0.95
CA PRO A 82 13.44 -11.17 0.23
C PRO A 82 13.27 -12.64 0.61
N GLY A 83 13.34 -13.51 -0.40
CA GLY A 83 13.32 -14.97 -0.21
C GLY A 83 11.94 -15.54 0.13
N LYS A 84 10.86 -14.75 -0.03
CA LYS A 84 9.48 -15.21 0.14
C LYS A 84 8.80 -15.61 -1.17
N LEU A 85 9.37 -15.21 -2.29
CA LEU A 85 8.87 -15.47 -3.63
C LEU A 85 9.71 -16.59 -4.29
N PRO A 86 9.10 -17.69 -4.78
CA PRO A 86 9.85 -18.88 -5.19
C PRO A 86 10.36 -18.90 -6.64
N ALA A 87 9.86 -18.04 -7.51
CA ALA A 87 10.30 -17.90 -8.90
C ALA A 87 11.26 -16.71 -9.05
N ASP A 88 11.74 -16.44 -10.26
CA ASP A 88 12.63 -15.32 -10.53
C ASP A 88 11.99 -13.99 -10.12
N VAL A 89 12.77 -13.12 -9.49
CA VAL A 89 12.29 -11.85 -8.93
C VAL A 89 13.05 -10.66 -9.51
N HIS A 90 12.36 -9.53 -9.60
CA HIS A 90 13.02 -8.24 -9.51
C HIS A 90 13.22 -7.88 -8.04
N SER A 91 14.27 -7.12 -7.74
CA SER A 91 14.52 -6.60 -6.39
C SER A 91 14.89 -5.13 -6.42
N VAL A 92 14.45 -4.39 -5.40
CA VAL A 92 14.83 -3.00 -5.12
C VAL A 92 15.19 -2.90 -3.64
N GLU A 93 16.31 -2.23 -3.36
CA GLU A 93 16.76 -1.89 -2.01
C GLU A 93 16.28 -0.49 -1.65
N TYR A 94 15.86 -0.29 -0.39
CA TYR A 94 15.43 1.00 0.10
C TYR A 94 15.94 1.26 1.52
N GLU A 95 16.12 2.55 1.82
CA GLU A 95 16.65 2.99 3.10
C GLU A 95 15.55 3.00 4.17
N LEU A 96 15.92 2.47 5.34
CA LEU A 96 15.19 2.63 6.59
C LEU A 96 15.88 3.71 7.43
N GLU A 97 15.24 4.12 8.54
CA GLU A 97 15.88 5.02 9.52
C GLU A 97 17.20 4.44 10.06
N TYR A 98 17.29 3.10 10.12
CA TYR A 98 18.49 2.37 10.50
C TYR A 98 18.67 1.16 9.56
N GLY A 99 19.51 1.31 8.53
CA GLY A 99 19.88 0.25 7.59
C GLY A 99 19.10 0.29 6.28
N THR A 100 19.18 -0.80 5.52
CA THR A 100 18.43 -1.00 4.28
C THR A 100 17.57 -2.26 4.39
N ASP A 101 16.44 -2.27 3.69
CA ASP A 101 15.64 -3.48 3.46
C ASP A 101 15.37 -3.61 1.94
N LYS A 102 14.82 -4.73 1.50
CA LYS A 102 14.56 -5.01 0.09
C LYS A 102 13.11 -5.43 -0.12
N LEU A 103 12.61 -5.17 -1.32
CA LEU A 103 11.34 -5.70 -1.81
C LEU A 103 11.55 -6.49 -3.09
N GLU A 104 10.74 -7.53 -3.26
CA GLU A 104 10.74 -8.44 -4.39
C GLU A 104 9.33 -8.61 -4.97
N ILE A 105 9.25 -8.74 -6.30
CA ILE A 105 8.07 -9.10 -7.09
C ILE A 105 8.54 -10.10 -8.14
N HIS A 106 7.74 -11.12 -8.46
CA HIS A 106 8.08 -12.06 -9.54
C HIS A 106 8.17 -11.33 -10.87
N GLN A 107 9.15 -11.70 -11.70
CA GLN A 107 9.36 -11.05 -13.01
C GLN A 107 8.18 -11.30 -13.98
N ASP A 108 7.41 -12.36 -13.75
CA ASP A 108 6.22 -12.74 -14.52
C ASP A 108 4.91 -12.39 -13.81
N ALA A 109 4.94 -11.59 -12.73
CA ALA A 109 3.77 -11.28 -11.93
C ALA A 109 2.69 -10.46 -12.68
N VAL A 110 3.11 -9.67 -13.68
CA VAL A 110 2.26 -8.73 -14.43
C VAL A 110 2.62 -8.76 -15.91
N VAL A 111 1.64 -8.50 -16.76
CA VAL A 111 1.89 -8.32 -18.20
C VAL A 111 2.45 -6.91 -18.43
N PRO A 112 3.58 -6.73 -19.15
CA PRO A 112 4.08 -5.40 -19.50
C PRO A 112 3.01 -4.55 -20.20
N GLY A 113 2.94 -3.26 -19.85
CA GLY A 113 1.93 -2.31 -20.29
C GLY A 113 0.63 -2.34 -19.49
N SER A 114 0.49 -3.25 -18.52
CA SER A 114 -0.68 -3.26 -17.62
C SER A 114 -0.69 -2.05 -16.69
N LYS A 115 -1.88 -1.68 -16.23
CA LYS A 115 -2.12 -0.60 -15.27
C LYS A 115 -2.21 -1.15 -13.86
N VAL A 116 -1.52 -0.52 -12.92
CA VAL A 116 -1.46 -1.00 -11.53
C VAL A 116 -1.72 0.09 -10.51
N LEU A 117 -2.38 -0.27 -9.40
CA LEU A 117 -2.45 0.55 -8.19
C LEU A 117 -1.64 -0.11 -7.07
N ILE A 118 -0.91 0.70 -6.31
CA ILE A 118 -0.13 0.22 -5.15
C ILE A 118 -0.95 0.47 -3.88
N VAL A 119 -1.06 -0.55 -3.02
CA VAL A 119 -1.86 -0.50 -1.79
C VAL A 119 -1.02 -0.89 -0.58
N ASP A 120 -1.13 -0.08 0.49
CA ASP A 120 -0.65 -0.45 1.83
C ASP A 120 -1.63 0.04 2.91
N ASP A 121 -1.43 -0.38 4.17
CA ASP A 121 -2.24 0.14 5.27
C ASP A 121 -1.89 1.59 5.61
N LEU A 122 -0.61 1.96 5.55
CA LEU A 122 -0.13 3.25 6.03
C LEU A 122 1.01 3.81 5.18
N ILE A 123 0.95 5.11 4.88
CA ILE A 123 2.11 5.87 4.41
C ILE A 123 2.70 6.74 5.54
N ALA A 124 3.99 6.52 5.79
CA ALA A 124 4.81 7.32 6.70
C ALA A 124 5.75 8.24 5.89
N THR A 125 7.00 7.80 5.68
CA THR A 125 8.00 8.56 4.92
C THR A 125 7.92 8.34 3.41
N GLY A 126 7.07 7.42 2.93
CA GLY A 126 6.90 7.08 1.51
C GLY A 126 7.98 6.17 0.91
N GLY A 127 9.03 5.81 1.66
CA GLY A 127 10.18 5.05 1.13
C GLY A 127 9.81 3.69 0.53
N THR A 128 9.00 2.90 1.24
CA THR A 128 8.59 1.57 0.77
C THR A 128 7.66 1.64 -0.45
N ALA A 129 6.77 2.63 -0.49
CA ALA A 129 5.88 2.87 -1.63
C ALA A 129 6.67 3.31 -2.89
N LYS A 130 7.67 4.19 -2.71
CA LYS A 130 8.62 4.58 -3.77
C LYS A 130 9.38 3.38 -4.31
N ALA A 131 9.94 2.54 -3.43
CA ALA A 131 10.67 1.33 -3.81
C ALA A 131 9.78 0.34 -4.58
N THR A 132 8.50 0.25 -4.22
CA THR A 132 7.51 -0.57 -4.93
C THR A 132 7.24 -0.01 -6.33
N ALA A 133 7.12 1.30 -6.50
CA ALA A 133 6.98 1.92 -7.82
C ALA A 133 8.22 1.71 -8.70
N GLU A 134 9.43 1.85 -8.14
CA GLU A 134 10.69 1.56 -8.85
C GLU A 134 10.82 0.09 -9.25
N LEU A 135 10.27 -0.83 -8.44
CA LEU A 135 10.23 -2.25 -8.75
C LEU A 135 9.26 -2.54 -9.91
N LEU A 136 8.12 -1.86 -9.95
CA LEU A 136 7.10 -2.00 -11.00
C LEU A 136 7.54 -1.36 -12.33
N ASP A 137 8.36 -0.31 -12.29
CA ASP A 137 8.99 0.24 -13.50
C ASP A 137 9.84 -0.83 -14.23
N LYS A 138 10.54 -1.68 -13.47
CA LYS A 138 11.29 -2.82 -14.04
C LYS A 138 10.40 -3.89 -14.67
N CYS A 139 9.15 -4.02 -14.20
CA CYS A 139 8.15 -4.90 -14.80
C CYS A 139 7.51 -4.30 -16.07
N GLY A 140 7.81 -3.04 -16.40
CA GLY A 140 7.26 -2.35 -17.56
C GLY A 140 5.76 -2.06 -17.46
N VAL A 141 5.24 -1.78 -16.26
CA VAL A 141 3.82 -1.44 -16.04
C VAL A 141 3.60 0.05 -15.79
N GLU A 142 2.37 0.52 -15.99
CA GLU A 142 1.94 1.89 -15.69
C GLU A 142 1.37 1.95 -14.26
N VAL A 143 2.05 2.66 -13.35
CA VAL A 143 1.52 2.92 -12.01
C VAL A 143 0.49 4.06 -12.10
N LEU A 144 -0.77 3.77 -11.75
CA LEU A 144 -1.86 4.75 -11.78
C LEU A 144 -1.95 5.60 -10.51
N GLY A 145 -1.42 5.12 -9.39
CA GLY A 145 -1.55 5.80 -8.11
C GLY A 145 -1.31 4.90 -6.90
N PHE A 146 -1.43 5.52 -5.73
CA PHE A 146 -1.16 4.91 -4.42
C PHE A 146 -2.35 5.04 -3.50
N LEU A 147 -2.67 3.96 -2.79
CA LEU A 147 -3.82 3.87 -1.90
C LEU A 147 -3.37 3.46 -0.50
N PHE A 148 -3.78 4.23 0.48
CA PHE A 148 -3.47 4.02 1.89
C PHE A 148 -4.74 4.13 2.75
N VAL A 149 -4.79 3.38 3.84
CA VAL A 149 -5.84 3.61 4.86
C VAL A 149 -5.45 4.80 5.74
N ILE A 150 -4.18 4.87 6.14
CA ILE A 150 -3.65 5.88 7.04
C ILE A 150 -2.54 6.67 6.35
N GLU A 151 -2.52 7.98 6.58
CA GLU A 151 -1.39 8.84 6.26
C GLU A 151 -0.90 9.58 7.50
N LEU A 152 0.41 9.59 7.71
CA LEU A 152 1.07 10.43 8.70
C LEU A 152 1.58 11.70 8.00
N VAL A 153 0.74 12.72 7.92
CA VAL A 153 0.97 13.94 7.11
C VAL A 153 2.27 14.64 7.51
N ALA A 154 2.55 14.69 8.81
CA ALA A 154 3.75 15.32 9.36
C ALA A 154 5.08 14.69 8.87
N LEU A 155 5.05 13.46 8.33
CA LEU A 155 6.25 12.78 7.81
C LEU A 155 6.49 13.03 6.32
N GLY A 156 5.60 13.76 5.64
CA GLY A 156 5.82 14.23 4.27
C GLY A 156 5.94 13.12 3.22
N GLY A 157 5.35 11.94 3.46
CA GLY A 157 5.54 10.77 2.60
C GLY A 157 5.16 10.99 1.13
N ARG A 158 4.12 11.79 0.86
CA ARG A 158 3.70 12.13 -0.51
C ARG A 158 4.82 12.76 -1.34
N ALA A 159 5.70 13.56 -0.72
CA ALA A 159 6.78 14.26 -1.43
C ALA A 159 7.87 13.31 -2.00
N LYS A 160 7.90 12.04 -1.57
CA LYS A 160 8.83 11.04 -2.13
C LYS A 160 8.25 10.24 -3.29
N LEU A 161 6.96 10.39 -3.56
CA LEU A 161 6.26 9.65 -4.60
C LEU A 161 6.22 10.48 -5.90
N PRO A 162 6.11 9.82 -7.07
CA PRO A 162 5.89 10.53 -8.32
C PRO A 162 4.59 11.35 -8.29
N ASP A 163 4.45 12.29 -9.21
CA ASP A 163 3.25 13.11 -9.39
C ASP A 163 2.10 12.26 -9.95
N LEU A 164 1.51 11.45 -9.07
CA LEU A 164 0.42 10.54 -9.32
C LEU A 164 -0.65 10.69 -8.24
N PRO A 165 -1.90 10.28 -8.52
CA PRO A 165 -2.95 10.17 -7.51
C PRO A 165 -2.49 9.44 -6.24
N ILE A 166 -2.70 10.08 -5.09
CA ILE A 166 -2.49 9.49 -3.77
C ILE A 166 -3.80 9.61 -2.99
N ILE A 167 -4.35 8.46 -2.62
CA ILE A 167 -5.58 8.35 -1.84
C ILE A 167 -5.22 7.87 -0.43
N SER A 168 -5.61 8.63 0.59
CA SER A 168 -5.62 8.20 1.98
C SER A 168 -7.02 8.34 2.57
N LEU A 169 -7.44 7.38 3.40
CA LEU A 169 -8.77 7.42 4.03
C LEU A 169 -8.78 8.25 5.32
N VAL A 170 -7.67 8.23 6.07
CA VAL A 170 -7.52 8.91 7.36
C VAL A 170 -6.16 9.58 7.43
N GLU A 171 -6.15 10.87 7.76
CA GLU A 171 -4.94 11.66 7.95
C GLU A 171 -4.66 11.90 9.45
N TYR A 172 -3.39 11.81 9.83
CA TYR A 172 -2.85 12.09 11.17
C TYR A 172 -1.70 13.08 11.12
#